data_AF-A0A353C751-F1
#
_entry.id   AF-A0A353C751-F1
#
_cell.length_a   1.000
_cell.length_b   1.000
_cell.length_c   1.000
_cell.angle_alpha   90.00
_cell.angle_beta   90.00
_cell.angle_gamma   90.00
#
_symmetry.space_group_name_H-M   'P 1'
#
loop_
_entity.id
_entity.type
_entity.pdbx_description
1 polymer ?
#
loop_
_entity_poly.entity_id
_entity_poly.type
_entity_poly.pdbx_seq_one_letter_code
_entity_poly.pdbx_strand_id
1 'polypeptide(L)'
;EIAYFAQSGEVYRVLDRPITPILHRQSFTMVESRHARSLKKYELRFTDLFAGLDSLLPRIVDEYLNADTAGLIAEVEARINSELDRLDLNLAAVDPTLANNLEKRRRKIIYHIESIRNKFRHSQFSRDEVIRRRLETMFAAILPHEHL
;
A
#
# COMPACT_ATOMS: atom_id res chain seq x y z
N GLU A 1 19.60 10.94 18.86
CA GLU A 1 20.98 11.10 19.39
C GLU A 1 21.90 11.80 18.41
N ILE A 2 22.15 11.26 17.22
CA ILE A 2 23.06 11.89 16.22
C ILE A 2 22.69 13.35 15.91
N ALA A 3 21.41 13.62 15.61
CA ALA A 3 20.93 14.98 15.36
C ALA A 3 21.12 15.92 16.57
N TYR A 4 20.99 15.41 17.78
CA TYR A 4 21.18 16.18 19.02
C TYR A 4 22.66 16.49 19.29
N PHE A 5 23.55 15.51 19.07
CA PHE A 5 24.99 15.72 19.17
C PHE A 5 25.51 16.70 18.10
N ALA A 6 24.96 16.65 16.88
CA ALA A 6 25.28 17.62 15.84
C ALA A 6 24.90 19.06 16.23
N GLN A 7 23.78 19.25 16.93
CA GLN A 7 23.36 20.57 17.46
C GLN A 7 24.24 21.05 18.62
N SER A 8 24.86 20.13 19.38
CA SER A 8 25.62 20.45 20.59
C SER A 8 27.08 20.82 20.34
N GLY A 9 27.52 20.93 19.08
CA GLY A 9 28.91 21.23 18.72
C GLY A 9 29.46 22.52 19.34
N GLU A 10 28.61 23.55 19.49
CA GLU A 10 28.98 24.81 20.14
C GLU A 10 29.36 24.65 21.61
N VAL A 11 28.76 23.69 22.32
CA VAL A 11 29.08 23.42 23.73
C VAL A 11 30.51 22.90 23.87
N TYR A 12 30.94 22.00 22.98
CA TYR A 12 32.31 21.50 22.96
C TYR A 12 33.32 22.61 22.68
N ARG A 13 32.98 23.55 21.78
CA ARG A 13 33.80 24.73 21.48
C ARG A 13 33.95 25.66 22.69
N VAL A 14 32.86 25.97 23.41
CA VAL A 14 32.89 26.83 24.60
C VAL A 14 33.72 26.22 25.74
N LEU A 15 33.72 24.88 25.85
CA LEU A 15 34.44 24.15 26.89
C LEU A 15 35.89 23.81 26.52
N ASP A 16 36.38 24.26 25.35
CA ASP A 16 37.71 23.94 24.81
C ASP A 16 37.99 22.42 24.79
N ARG A 17 36.98 21.65 24.36
CA ARG A 17 37.06 20.20 24.25
C ARG A 17 36.94 19.76 22.78
N PRO A 18 37.68 18.72 22.36
CA PRO A 18 37.49 18.14 21.05
C PRO A 18 36.08 17.54 20.93
N ILE A 19 35.44 17.74 19.78
CA ILE A 19 34.14 17.13 19.47
C ILE A 19 34.29 15.61 19.53
N THR A 20 33.37 14.94 20.22
CA THR A 20 33.35 13.47 20.28
C THR A 20 32.93 12.91 18.92
N PRO A 21 33.68 11.96 18.32
CA PRO A 21 33.27 11.30 17.09
C PRO A 21 31.90 10.62 17.26
N ILE A 22 30.96 10.96 16.38
CA ILE A 22 29.61 10.39 16.41
C ILE A 22 29.61 9.10 15.58
N LEU A 23 29.49 7.96 16.24
CA LEU A 23 29.30 6.66 15.58
C LEU A 23 27.84 6.22 15.68
N HIS A 24 27.26 5.76 14.56
CA HIS A 24 25.88 5.27 14.56
C HIS A 24 25.79 3.92 15.28
N ARG A 25 24.79 3.76 16.17
CA ARG A 25 24.50 2.49 16.84
C ARG A 25 24.03 1.45 15.84
N GLN A 26 24.50 0.21 15.93
CA GLN A 26 23.96 -0.85 15.07
C GLN A 26 22.52 -1.17 15.52
N SER A 27 21.58 -1.17 14.58
CA SER A 27 20.19 -1.54 14.82
C SER A 27 19.86 -2.79 14.02
N PHE A 28 19.19 -3.75 14.66
CA PHE A 28 18.81 -5.02 14.06
C PHE A 28 17.36 -5.34 14.39
N THR A 29 16.64 -5.91 13.43
CA THR A 29 15.30 -6.45 13.64
C THR A 29 15.36 -7.97 13.56
N MET A 30 14.96 -8.65 14.62
CA MET A 30 14.88 -10.11 14.65
C MET A 30 13.54 -10.56 14.07
N VAL A 31 13.56 -11.27 12.95
CA VAL A 31 12.34 -11.82 12.34
C VAL A 31 12.20 -13.30 12.67
N GLU A 32 11.23 -13.65 13.51
CA GLU A 32 10.96 -15.04 13.85
C GLU A 32 10.51 -15.85 12.62
N SER A 33 10.83 -17.15 12.60
CA SER A 33 10.55 -18.03 11.45
C SER A 33 9.09 -18.06 11.02
N ARG A 34 8.14 -17.90 11.97
CA ARG A 34 6.70 -17.84 11.65
C ARG A 34 6.32 -16.60 10.84
N HIS A 35 7.00 -15.48 11.09
CA HIS A 35 6.78 -14.22 10.39
C HIS A 35 7.52 -14.22 9.05
N ALA A 36 8.74 -14.74 9.00
CA ALA A 36 9.47 -14.96 7.75
C ALA A 36 8.68 -15.83 6.75
N ARG A 37 8.02 -16.89 7.23
CA ARG A 37 7.11 -17.70 6.39
C ARG A 37 5.91 -16.92 5.89
N SER A 38 5.34 -16.03 6.71
CA SER A 38 4.20 -15.19 6.31
C SER A 38 4.61 -14.16 5.25
N LEU A 39 5.77 -13.50 5.43
CA LEU A 39 6.36 -12.61 4.43
C LEU A 39 6.56 -13.34 3.10
N LYS A 40 7.14 -14.53 3.12
CA LYS A 40 7.34 -15.35 1.92
C LYS A 40 6.02 -15.76 1.27
N LYS A 41 5.01 -16.15 2.07
CA LYS A 41 3.70 -16.60 1.55
C LYS A 41 3.00 -15.51 0.73
N TYR A 42 3.13 -14.25 1.14
CA TYR A 42 2.48 -13.11 0.48
C TYR A 42 3.47 -12.28 -0.36
N GLU A 43 4.65 -12.84 -0.65
CA GLU A 43 5.74 -12.17 -1.38
C GLU A 43 6.04 -10.74 -0.92
N LEU A 44 5.99 -10.54 0.40
CA LEU A 44 6.29 -9.27 1.04
C LEU A 44 7.76 -9.22 1.43
N ARG A 45 8.41 -8.10 1.11
CA ARG A 45 9.73 -7.78 1.65
C ARG A 45 9.55 -7.14 3.03
N PHE A 46 10.58 -7.27 3.87
CA PHE A 46 10.61 -6.59 5.17
C PHE A 46 10.36 -5.07 5.04
N THR A 47 10.96 -4.43 4.04
CA THR A 47 10.80 -2.99 3.79
C THR A 47 9.39 -2.58 3.40
N ASP A 48 8.58 -3.51 2.86
CA ASP A 48 7.22 -3.20 2.44
C ASP A 48 6.32 -2.96 3.67
N LEU A 49 6.69 -3.50 4.85
CA LEU A 49 5.98 -3.29 6.10
C LEU A 49 5.98 -1.83 6.55
N PHE A 50 6.97 -1.02 6.14
CA PHE A 50 7.03 0.40 6.49
C PHE A 50 5.93 1.24 5.85
N ALA A 51 5.26 0.71 4.82
CA ALA A 51 4.10 1.36 4.21
C ALA A 51 2.82 1.18 5.06
N GLY A 52 2.85 0.38 6.12
CA GLY A 52 1.71 0.08 6.98
C GLY A 52 0.83 -1.07 6.47
N LEU A 53 0.01 -1.63 7.35
CA LEU A 53 -0.84 -2.78 7.00
C LEU A 53 -1.85 -2.43 5.91
N ASP A 54 -2.54 -1.28 6.05
CA ASP A 54 -3.61 -0.87 5.15
C ASP A 54 -3.17 -0.69 3.70
N SER A 55 -1.91 -0.30 3.47
CA SER A 55 -1.37 -0.17 2.11
C SER A 55 -1.04 -1.51 1.46
N LEU A 56 -0.75 -2.54 2.26
CA LEU A 56 -0.47 -3.90 1.78
C LEU A 56 -1.74 -4.74 1.58
N LEU A 57 -2.82 -4.44 2.32
CA LEU A 57 -4.07 -5.19 2.26
C LEU A 57 -4.64 -5.37 0.85
N PRO A 58 -4.72 -4.32 0.00
CA PRO A 58 -5.22 -4.46 -1.38
C PRO A 58 -4.47 -5.54 -2.16
N ARG A 59 -3.14 -5.49 -2.12
CA ARG A 59 -2.27 -6.43 -2.83
C ARG A 59 -2.45 -7.85 -2.29
N ILE A 60 -2.49 -8.01 -0.97
CA ILE A 60 -2.67 -9.32 -0.34
C ILE A 60 -4.02 -9.93 -0.73
N VAL A 61 -5.10 -9.14 -0.73
CA VAL A 61 -6.43 -9.64 -1.10
C VAL A 61 -6.47 -10.05 -2.56
N ASP A 62 -6.01 -9.17 -3.44
CA ASP A 62 -6.13 -9.33 -4.89
C ASP A 62 -5.26 -10.47 -5.42
N GLU A 63 -4.08 -10.68 -4.84
CA GLU A 63 -3.13 -11.70 -5.31
C GLU A 63 -3.30 -13.05 -4.59
N TYR A 64 -3.65 -13.06 -3.30
CA TYR A 64 -3.52 -14.28 -2.47
C TYR A 64 -4.80 -14.77 -1.79
N LEU A 65 -5.83 -13.92 -1.64
CA LEU A 65 -7.06 -14.34 -0.94
C LEU A 65 -8.15 -14.77 -1.91
N ASN A 66 -8.37 -14.00 -2.97
CA ASN A 66 -9.40 -14.31 -3.94
C ASN A 66 -9.08 -13.65 -5.29
N ALA A 67 -8.01 -14.16 -5.90
CA ALA A 67 -7.51 -13.71 -7.18
C ALA A 67 -8.54 -13.86 -8.31
N ASP A 68 -9.38 -14.89 -8.26
CA ASP A 68 -10.43 -15.12 -9.26
C ASP A 68 -11.44 -13.96 -9.28
N THR A 69 -11.94 -13.54 -8.12
CA THR A 69 -12.92 -12.44 -8.06
C THR A 69 -12.26 -11.08 -8.33
N ALA A 70 -11.02 -10.88 -7.86
CA ALA A 70 -10.26 -9.66 -8.18
C ALA A 70 -10.00 -9.54 -9.69
N GLY A 71 -9.62 -10.66 -10.33
CA GLY A 71 -9.44 -10.77 -11.77
C GLY A 71 -10.74 -10.50 -12.54
N LEU A 72 -11.87 -11.04 -12.09
CA LEU A 72 -13.19 -10.75 -12.68
C LEU A 72 -13.54 -9.26 -12.63
N ILE A 73 -13.29 -8.59 -11.50
CA ILE A 73 -13.52 -7.14 -11.38
C ILE A 73 -12.63 -6.37 -12.36
N ALA A 74 -11.35 -6.73 -12.47
CA ALA A 74 -10.42 -6.11 -13.41
C ALA A 74 -10.83 -6.35 -14.88
N GLU A 75 -11.31 -7.54 -15.21
CA GLU A 75 -11.83 -7.87 -16.54
C GLU A 75 -13.08 -7.04 -16.89
N VAL A 76 -14.02 -6.93 -15.94
CA VAL A 76 -15.22 -6.10 -16.11
C VAL A 76 -14.84 -4.63 -16.33
N GLU A 77 -13.89 -4.10 -15.57
CA GLU A 77 -13.37 -2.74 -15.75
C GLU A 77 -12.77 -2.53 -17.14
N ALA A 78 -11.94 -3.46 -17.60
CA ALA A 78 -11.31 -3.39 -18.92
C ALA A 78 -12.33 -3.45 -20.07
N ARG A 79 -13.33 -4.33 -19.96
CA ARG A 79 -14.43 -4.42 -20.94
C ARG A 79 -15.25 -3.14 -20.98
N ILE A 80 -15.60 -2.58 -19.82
CA ILE A 80 -16.35 -1.31 -19.74
C ILE A 80 -15.55 -0.18 -20.38
N ASN A 81 -14.27 -0.04 -20.06
CA ASN A 81 -13.43 0.99 -20.69
C ASN A 81 -13.38 0.85 -22.21
N SER A 82 -13.21 -0.39 -22.71
CA SER A 82 -13.16 -0.66 -24.15
C SER A 82 -14.47 -0.29 -24.86
N GLU A 83 -15.62 -0.57 -24.25
CA GLU A 83 -16.92 -0.19 -24.83
C GLU A 83 -17.17 1.32 -24.75
N LEU A 84 -16.71 1.99 -23.68
CA LEU A 84 -16.78 3.44 -23.57
C LEU A 84 -15.86 4.12 -24.61
N ASP A 85 -14.69 3.56 -24.92
CA ASP A 85 -13.79 4.07 -25.96
C ASP A 85 -14.45 4.00 -27.34
N ARG A 86 -15.12 2.87 -27.63
CA ARG A 86 -15.90 2.71 -28.86
C ARG A 86 -17.02 3.74 -28.95
N LEU A 87 -17.73 3.98 -27.83
CA LEU A 87 -18.80 4.96 -27.80
C LEU A 87 -18.27 6.38 -28.01
N ASP A 88 -17.11 6.72 -27.41
CA ASP A 88 -16.48 8.04 -27.55
C ASP A 88 -16.11 8.34 -29.01
N LEU A 89 -15.49 7.39 -29.70
CA LEU A 89 -15.14 7.51 -31.12
C LEU A 89 -16.38 7.76 -32.00
N ASN A 90 -17.48 7.05 -31.74
CA ASN A 90 -18.72 7.23 -32.50
C ASN A 90 -19.42 8.56 -32.18
N LEU A 91 -19.43 8.98 -30.90
CA LEU A 91 -20.07 10.24 -30.50
C LEU A 91 -19.28 11.46 -30.98
N ALA A 92 -17.94 11.41 -30.97
CA ALA A 92 -17.10 12.49 -31.47
C ALA A 92 -17.34 12.78 -32.97
N ALA A 93 -17.67 11.76 -33.75
CA ALA A 93 -18.03 11.91 -35.16
C ALA A 93 -19.40 12.59 -35.38
N VAL A 94 -20.28 12.56 -34.38
CA VAL A 94 -21.63 13.15 -34.44
C VAL A 94 -21.63 14.56 -33.86
N ASP A 95 -21.16 14.72 -32.62
CA ASP A 95 -21.08 15.99 -31.90
C ASP A 95 -20.00 15.93 -30.80
N PRO A 96 -18.94 16.74 -30.88
CA PRO A 96 -17.89 16.81 -29.86
C PRO A 96 -18.39 17.11 -28.42
N THR A 97 -19.55 17.75 -28.27
CA THR A 97 -20.13 18.03 -26.95
C THR A 97 -20.66 16.77 -26.25
N LEU A 98 -21.08 15.76 -27.02
CA LEU A 98 -21.52 14.45 -26.50
C LEU A 98 -20.34 13.64 -25.95
N ALA A 99 -19.17 13.71 -26.58
CA ALA A 99 -17.93 13.11 -26.10
C ALA A 99 -17.52 13.65 -24.72
N ASN A 100 -17.58 14.99 -24.53
CA ASN A 100 -17.32 15.60 -23.22
C ASN A 100 -18.28 15.12 -22.11
N ASN A 101 -19.55 14.89 -22.45
CA ASN A 101 -20.52 14.33 -21.51
C ASN A 101 -20.16 12.89 -21.15
N LEU A 102 -19.80 12.08 -22.16
CA LEU A 102 -19.40 10.69 -21.97
C LEU A 102 -18.20 10.57 -21.04
N GLU A 103 -17.16 11.40 -21.20
CA GLU A 103 -15.98 11.37 -20.34
C GLU A 103 -16.29 11.68 -18.86
N LYS A 104 -17.26 12.55 -18.61
CA LYS A 104 -17.76 12.78 -17.24
C LYS A 104 -18.48 11.53 -16.69
N ARG A 105 -19.23 10.81 -17.53
CA ARG A 105 -19.93 9.57 -17.14
C ARG A 105 -18.95 8.42 -16.95
N ARG A 106 -17.95 8.26 -17.84
CA ARG A 106 -16.85 7.29 -17.72
C ARG A 106 -16.21 7.37 -16.35
N ARG A 107 -15.74 8.55 -15.95
CA ARG A 107 -15.13 8.77 -14.61
C ARG A 107 -16.02 8.28 -13.47
N LYS A 108 -17.33 8.50 -13.57
CA LYS A 108 -18.29 8.05 -12.54
C LYS A 108 -18.49 6.54 -12.54
N ILE A 109 -18.51 5.90 -13.72
CA ILE A 109 -18.59 4.44 -13.85
C ILE A 109 -17.35 3.79 -13.24
N ILE A 110 -16.15 4.24 -13.62
CA ILE A 110 -14.88 3.73 -13.07
C ILE A 110 -14.80 3.93 -11.56
N TYR A 111 -15.22 5.10 -11.06
CA TYR A 111 -15.34 5.34 -9.62
C TYR A 111 -16.23 4.30 -8.91
N HIS A 112 -17.37 3.94 -9.51
CA HIS A 112 -18.26 2.94 -8.91
C HIS A 112 -17.67 1.51 -8.95
N ILE A 113 -16.94 1.16 -10.01
CA ILE A 113 -16.22 -0.12 -10.09
C ILE A 113 -15.15 -0.18 -8.99
N GLU A 114 -14.38 0.90 -8.81
CA GLU A 114 -13.36 0.98 -7.76
C GLU A 114 -14.00 0.93 -6.36
N SER A 115 -15.17 1.54 -6.16
CA SER A 115 -15.93 1.41 -4.92
C SER A 115 -16.34 -0.04 -4.62
N ILE A 116 -16.74 -0.80 -5.64
CA ILE A 116 -17.04 -2.24 -5.51
C ILE A 116 -15.77 -3.02 -5.15
N ARG A 117 -14.65 -2.75 -5.84
CA ARG A 117 -13.34 -3.36 -5.54
C ARG A 117 -12.93 -3.14 -4.08
N ASN A 118 -13.06 -1.91 -3.59
CA ASN A 118 -12.71 -1.57 -2.21
C ASN A 118 -13.62 -2.24 -1.18
N LYS A 119 -14.94 -2.31 -1.44
CA LYS A 119 -15.86 -3.08 -0.59
C LYS A 119 -15.53 -4.56 -0.59
N PHE A 120 -15.21 -5.13 -1.74
CA PHE A 120 -14.79 -6.52 -1.86
C PHE A 120 -13.54 -6.79 -1.02
N ARG A 121 -12.48 -5.98 -1.19
CA ARG A 121 -11.23 -6.07 -0.42
C ARG A 121 -11.48 -6.03 1.07
N HIS A 122 -12.26 -5.06 1.53
CA HIS A 122 -12.62 -4.94 2.94
C HIS A 122 -13.41 -6.15 3.46
N SER A 123 -14.35 -6.67 2.67
CA SER A 123 -15.16 -7.83 3.05
C SER A 123 -14.36 -9.12 3.13
N GLN A 124 -13.42 -9.34 2.19
CA GLN A 124 -12.54 -10.51 2.20
C GLN A 124 -11.59 -10.47 3.39
N PHE A 125 -10.98 -9.31 3.65
CA PHE A 125 -10.14 -9.16 4.82
C PHE A 125 -10.92 -9.33 6.13
N SER A 126 -12.18 -8.85 6.20
CA SER A 126 -13.05 -8.99 7.38
C SER A 126 -13.55 -10.42 7.61
N ARG A 127 -13.72 -11.21 6.55
CA ARG A 127 -14.15 -12.61 6.66
C ARG A 127 -13.03 -13.54 7.14
N ASP A 128 -11.78 -13.27 6.77
CA ASP A 128 -10.66 -14.12 7.15
C ASP A 128 -9.94 -13.61 8.41
N GLU A 129 -10.55 -13.90 9.56
CA GLU A 129 -10.01 -13.52 10.88
C GLU A 129 -8.63 -14.15 11.15
N VAL A 130 -8.39 -15.35 10.62
CA VAL A 130 -7.11 -16.04 10.79
C VAL A 130 -5.99 -15.29 10.09
N ILE A 131 -6.23 -14.83 8.86
CA ILE A 131 -5.25 -14.07 8.09
C ILE A 131 -5.03 -12.69 8.69
N ARG A 132 -6.11 -11.99 9.08
CA ARG A 132 -6.01 -10.70 9.77
C ARG A 132 -5.15 -10.80 11.02
N ARG A 133 -5.49 -11.72 11.93
CA ARG A 133 -4.74 -11.91 13.17
C ARG A 133 -3.27 -12.26 12.91
N ARG A 134 -3.01 -13.07 11.87
CA ARG A 134 -1.63 -13.42 11.46
C ARG A 134 -0.84 -12.20 11.00
N LEU A 135 -1.45 -11.31 10.20
CA LEU A 135 -0.81 -10.08 9.73
C LEU A 135 -0.62 -9.09 10.88
N GLU A 136 -1.63 -8.88 11.72
CA GLU A 136 -1.53 -8.01 12.91
C GLU A 136 -0.42 -8.48 13.86
N THR A 137 -0.34 -9.79 14.13
CA THR A 137 0.72 -10.34 14.99
C THR A 137 2.11 -10.18 14.36
N MET A 138 2.21 -10.27 13.02
CA MET A 138 3.45 -10.02 12.30
C MET A 138 3.88 -8.56 12.38
N PHE A 139 2.96 -7.62 12.18
CA PHE A 139 3.23 -6.19 12.33
C PHE A 139 3.61 -5.85 13.77
N ALA A 140 2.88 -6.36 14.76
CA ALA A 140 3.19 -6.13 16.17
C ALA A 140 4.57 -6.68 16.59
N ALA A 141 5.05 -7.76 15.96
CA ALA A 141 6.35 -8.35 16.26
C ALA A 141 7.52 -7.67 15.53
N ILE A 142 7.32 -7.26 14.27
CA ILE A 142 8.39 -6.74 13.41
C ILE A 142 8.49 -5.20 13.47
N LEU A 143 7.34 -4.54 13.53
CA LEU A 143 7.21 -3.07 13.49
C LEU A 143 6.23 -2.61 14.58
N PRO A 144 6.57 -2.82 15.87
CA PRO A 144 5.70 -2.45 16.97
C PRO A 144 5.39 -0.96 16.93
N HIS A 145 4.12 -0.59 17.08
CA HIS A 145 3.66 0.80 17.02
C HIS A 145 4.05 1.54 15.72
N GLU A 146 4.23 0.82 14.61
CA GLU A 146 4.67 1.39 13.32
C GLU A 146 6.08 2.00 13.34
N HIS A 147 6.91 1.57 14.29
CA HIS A 147 8.27 2.05 14.50
C HIS A 147 9.29 0.90 14.62
N LEU A 148 10.55 1.21 14.29
CA LEU A 148 11.72 0.35 14.48
C LEU A 148 12.58 0.83 15.66
#